data_AF-A0A060BKM6-F1
#
_entry.id   AF-A0A060BKM6-F1
#
_cell.length_a   1.000
_cell.length_b   1.000
_cell.length_c   1.000
_cell.angle_alpha   90.00
_cell.angle_beta   90.00
_cell.angle_gamma   90.00
#
_symmetry.space_group_name_H-M   'P 1'
#
loop_
_entity.id
_entity.type
_entity.pdbx_description
1 polymer ?
#
loop_
_entity_poly.entity_id
_entity_poly.type
_entity_poly.pdbx_seq_one_letter_code
_entity_poly.pdbx_strand_id
1 'polypeptide(L)'
;HVGAVTGNPRIRTRSTLIGRIQVGEFSSIIGLIKRTQRIYGRVFTVSGVIAAFRRQALADVGYWSPDMITEDIDISWKLQLGHWAIFFEPRALCWILMPETLKGLWKQRLR
;
A
#
# COMPACT_ATOMS: atom_id res chain seq x y z
N HIS A 1 -5.72 -8.47 17.70
CA HIS A 1 -6.84 -8.50 16.73
C HIS A 1 -6.38 -7.91 15.39
N VAL A 2 -6.76 -8.48 14.25
CA VAL A 2 -6.37 -7.97 12.91
C VAL A 2 -7.34 -6.86 12.49
N GLY A 3 -6.82 -5.65 12.27
CA GLY A 3 -7.58 -4.46 11.89
C GLY A 3 -7.53 -4.16 10.40
N ALA A 4 -6.44 -4.55 9.72
CA ALA A 4 -6.29 -4.38 8.28
C ALA A 4 -5.45 -5.49 7.64
N VAL A 5 -5.71 -5.75 6.36
CA VAL A 5 -4.94 -6.66 5.52
C VAL A 5 -4.61 -5.95 4.21
N THR A 6 -3.35 -6.00 3.77
CA THR A 6 -2.90 -5.47 2.49
C THR A 6 -2.41 -6.59 1.58
N GLY A 7 -2.60 -6.44 0.27
CA GLY A 7 -2.21 -7.41 -0.74
C GLY A 7 -0.96 -7.01 -1.52
N ASN A 8 -0.58 -7.85 -2.47
CA ASN A 8 0.58 -7.72 -3.32
C ASN A 8 0.21 -7.15 -4.71
N PRO A 9 0.48 -5.87 -4.99
CA PRO A 9 0.31 -5.30 -6.31
C PRO A 9 1.31 -5.87 -7.31
N ARG A 10 0.83 -6.25 -8.49
CA ARG A 10 1.67 -6.69 -9.62
C ARG A 10 1.40 -5.85 -10.85
N ILE A 11 2.47 -5.34 -11.43
CA ILE A 11 2.41 -4.60 -12.69
C ILE A 11 2.27 -5.59 -13.84
N ARG A 12 1.23 -5.40 -14.65
CA ARG A 12 0.97 -6.21 -15.84
C ARG A 12 1.78 -5.74 -17.05
N THR A 13 2.03 -4.44 -17.14
CA THR A 13 2.63 -3.79 -18.31
C THR A 13 4.16 -3.72 -18.20
N ARG A 14 4.89 -4.50 -19.02
CA ARG A 14 6.37 -4.66 -18.93
C ARG A 14 7.13 -4.28 -20.21
N SER A 15 6.44 -3.69 -21.18
CA SER A 15 6.89 -3.48 -22.56
C SER A 15 7.92 -2.35 -22.72
N THR A 16 7.96 -1.35 -21.84
CA THR A 16 8.82 -0.15 -21.97
C THR A 16 9.88 -0.02 -20.87
N LEU A 17 10.96 0.74 -21.13
CA LEU A 17 12.03 1.03 -20.15
C LEU A 17 11.47 1.68 -18.87
N ILE A 18 10.44 2.52 -19.05
CA ILE A 18 9.71 3.20 -17.97
C ILE A 18 8.97 2.18 -17.10
N GLY A 19 8.25 1.24 -17.73
CA GLY A 19 7.60 0.14 -17.00
C GLY A 19 8.58 -0.68 -16.17
N ARG A 20 9.82 -0.89 -16.64
CA ARG A 20 10.88 -1.59 -15.89
C ARG A 20 11.34 -0.83 -14.65
N ILE A 21 11.52 0.49 -14.73
CA ILE A 21 11.88 1.33 -13.58
C ILE A 21 10.77 1.28 -12.52
N GLN A 22 9.50 1.37 -12.95
CA GLN A 22 8.35 1.29 -12.04
C GLN A 22 8.22 -0.09 -11.39
N VAL A 23 8.51 -1.17 -12.12
CA VAL A 23 8.60 -2.52 -11.52
C VAL A 23 9.67 -2.55 -10.43
N GLY A 24 10.80 -1.88 -10.63
CA GLY A 24 11.83 -1.71 -9.60
C GLY A 24 11.30 -0.98 -8.36
N GLU A 25 10.60 0.13 -8.55
CA GLU A 25 9.99 0.93 -7.48
C GLU A 25 8.94 0.11 -6.69
N PHE A 26 8.03 -0.59 -7.36
CA PHE A 26 7.05 -1.44 -6.66
C PHE A 26 7.70 -2.64 -5.96
N SER A 27 8.72 -3.23 -6.56
CA SER A 27 9.46 -4.35 -5.95
C SER A 27 10.23 -3.91 -4.71
N SER A 28 10.74 -2.67 -4.68
CA SER A 28 11.41 -2.11 -3.51
C SER A 28 10.43 -1.84 -2.36
N ILE A 29 9.22 -1.35 -2.66
CA ILE A 29 8.12 -1.17 -1.69
C ILE A 29 7.72 -2.51 -1.08
N ILE A 30 7.45 -3.54 -1.91
CA ILE A 30 7.13 -4.89 -1.42
C ILE A 30 8.29 -5.46 -0.59
N GLY A 31 9.53 -5.22 -1.02
CA GLY A 31 10.73 -5.61 -0.26
C GLY A 31 10.84 -4.90 1.09
N LEU A 32 10.40 -3.65 1.19
CA LEU A 32 10.36 -2.89 2.44
C LEU A 32 9.25 -3.41 3.37
N ILE A 33 8.06 -3.71 2.83
CA ILE A 33 6.94 -4.32 3.57
C ILE A 33 7.35 -5.67 4.15
N LYS A 34 7.99 -6.53 3.37
CA LYS A 34 8.48 -7.84 3.83
C LYS A 34 9.53 -7.71 4.94
N ARG A 35 10.43 -6.71 4.83
CA ARG A 35 11.45 -6.45 5.86
C ARG A 35 10.83 -5.92 7.16
N THR A 36 9.87 -4.99 7.07
CA THR A 36 9.14 -4.52 8.24
C THR A 36 8.34 -5.63 8.91
N GLN A 37 7.67 -6.49 8.14
CA GLN A 37 7.02 -7.70 8.70
C GLN A 37 8.00 -8.62 9.42
N ARG A 38 9.21 -8.82 8.89
CA ARG A 38 10.20 -9.71 9.51
C ARG A 38 10.84 -9.14 10.78
N ILE A 39 10.98 -7.83 10.88
CA ILE A 39 11.58 -7.16 12.05
C ILE A 39 10.55 -6.93 13.16
N TYR A 40 9.35 -6.46 12.81
CA TYR A 40 8.33 -6.03 13.78
C TYR A 40 7.14 -6.99 13.92
N GLY A 41 7.04 -8.04 13.08
CA GLY A 41 5.88 -8.93 13.02
C GLY A 41 4.59 -8.24 12.53
N ARG A 42 4.66 -6.96 12.15
CA ARG A 42 3.54 -6.10 11.76
C ARG A 42 3.96 -5.19 10.59
N VAL A 43 3.01 -4.91 9.69
CA VAL A 43 3.23 -4.02 8.55
C VAL A 43 3.11 -2.57 9.00
N PHE A 44 4.12 -1.74 8.70
CA PHE A 44 4.17 -0.33 9.16
C PHE A 44 3.20 0.58 8.39
N THR A 45 2.92 0.26 7.12
CA THR A 45 2.02 1.04 6.26
C THR A 45 1.29 0.12 5.28
N VAL A 46 -0.01 0.33 5.14
CA VAL A 46 -0.80 -0.24 4.05
C VAL A 46 -0.44 0.49 2.77
N SER A 47 0.12 -0.21 1.78
CA SER A 47 0.33 0.38 0.45
C SER A 47 -1.01 0.36 -0.29
N GLY A 48 -1.57 1.55 -0.55
CA GLY A 48 -2.96 1.81 -0.96
C GLY A 48 -3.46 1.18 -2.27
N VAL A 49 -2.74 0.26 -2.89
CA VAL A 49 -3.22 -0.41 -4.12
C VAL A 49 -4.25 -1.48 -3.81
N ILE A 50 -4.09 -2.20 -2.70
CA ILE A 50 -5.04 -3.23 -2.27
C ILE A 50 -4.99 -3.35 -0.75
N ALA A 51 -6.09 -2.97 -0.13
CA ALA A 51 -6.27 -2.97 1.31
C ALA A 51 -7.70 -3.36 1.67
N ALA A 52 -7.84 -4.12 2.75
CA ALA A 52 -9.11 -4.43 3.38
C ALA A 52 -9.01 -4.06 4.85
N PHE A 53 -10.04 -3.38 5.36
CA PHE A 53 -10.09 -2.90 6.74
C PHE A 53 -11.28 -3.54 7.46
N ARG A 54 -11.08 -3.89 8.73
CA ARG A 54 -12.16 -4.33 9.60
C ARG A 54 -12.96 -3.11 10.04
N ARG A 55 -14.27 -3.10 9.79
CA ARG A 55 -15.16 -1.99 10.16
C ARG A 55 -15.03 -1.57 11.63
N GLN A 56 -14.99 -2.53 12.56
CA GLN A 56 -14.83 -2.22 13.98
C GLN A 56 -13.52 -1.49 14.25
N ALA A 57 -12.42 -1.94 13.63
CA ALA A 57 -11.12 -1.31 13.82
C ALA A 57 -11.10 0.13 13.29
N LEU A 58 -11.80 0.42 12.19
CA LEU A 58 -11.97 1.78 11.68
C LEU A 58 -12.80 2.66 12.62
N ALA A 59 -13.88 2.10 13.17
CA ALA A 59 -14.73 2.81 14.12
C ALA A 59 -13.97 3.15 15.41
N ASP A 60 -13.17 2.21 15.92
CA ASP A 60 -12.39 2.39 17.14
C ASP A 60 -11.33 3.49 17.02
N VAL A 61 -10.82 3.73 15.80
CA VAL A 61 -9.77 4.73 15.54
C VAL A 61 -10.29 6.03 14.93
N GLY A 62 -11.62 6.19 14.83
CA GLY A 62 -12.25 7.43 14.38
C GLY A 62 -12.16 7.69 12.87
N TYR A 63 -11.97 6.66 12.06
CA TYR A 63 -11.88 6.74 10.58
C TYR A 63 -10.78 7.70 10.07
N TRP A 64 -10.81 8.00 8.77
CA TRP A 64 -9.85 8.88 8.09
C TRP A 64 -10.05 10.33 8.49
N SER A 65 -8.95 11.05 8.69
CA SER A 65 -8.99 12.50 8.89
C SER A 65 -9.05 13.22 7.54
N PRO A 66 -9.95 14.20 7.37
CA PRO A 66 -10.11 14.92 6.10
C PRO A 66 -8.92 15.84 5.74
N ASP A 67 -8.02 16.12 6.69
CA ASP A 67 -6.93 17.09 6.53
C ASP A 67 -5.59 16.48 6.06
N MET A 68 -5.50 15.17 5.87
CA MET A 68 -4.22 14.49 5.61
C MET A 68 -4.03 14.09 4.14
N ILE A 69 -2.98 14.64 3.50
CA ILE A 69 -2.59 14.36 2.10
C ILE A 69 -2.25 12.87 1.88
N THR A 70 -1.95 12.11 2.95
CA THR A 70 -1.56 10.69 2.88
C THR A 70 -2.52 9.80 3.68
N GLU A 71 -3.78 9.75 3.26
CA GLU A 71 -4.90 9.04 3.90
C GLU A 71 -4.57 7.57 4.30
N ASP A 72 -3.80 6.85 3.48
CA ASP A 72 -3.41 5.44 3.74
C ASP A 72 -2.40 5.28 4.87
N ILE A 73 -1.50 6.25 5.04
CA ILE A 73 -0.47 6.24 6.08
C ILE A 73 -1.10 6.60 7.43
N ASP A 74 -1.96 7.63 7.43
CA ASP A 74 -2.70 8.07 8.62
C ASP A 74 -3.50 6.92 9.24
N ILE A 75 -4.34 6.26 8.44
CA ILE A 75 -5.17 5.16 8.95
C ILE A 75 -4.34 3.97 9.42
N SER A 76 -3.19 3.70 8.78
CA SER A 76 -2.26 2.66 9.20
C SER A 76 -1.68 2.93 10.58
N TRP A 77 -1.27 4.18 10.84
CA TRP A 77 -0.76 4.60 12.14
C TRP A 77 -1.84 4.59 13.20
N LYS A 78 -3.02 5.14 12.91
CA LYS A 78 -4.18 5.10 13.82
C LYS A 78 -4.52 3.69 14.26
N LEU A 79 -4.55 2.74 13.32
CA LEU A 79 -4.76 1.32 13.63
C LEU A 79 -3.66 0.75 14.54
N GLN A 80 -2.40 1.03 14.25
CA GLN A 80 -1.28 0.56 15.08
C GLN A 80 -1.29 1.16 16.48
N LEU A 81 -1.58 2.46 16.61
CA LEU A 81 -1.73 3.17 17.88
C LEU A 81 -2.94 2.64 18.67
N GLY A 82 -4.02 2.28 17.98
CA GLY A 82 -5.18 1.57 18.54
C GLY A 82 -4.93 0.08 18.82
N HIS A 83 -3.67 -0.37 18.82
CA HIS A 83 -3.25 -1.76 19.05
C HIS A 83 -3.82 -2.80 18.08
N TRP A 84 -4.33 -2.36 16.92
CA TRP A 84 -4.76 -3.24 15.85
C TRP A 84 -3.56 -3.73 15.02
N ALA A 85 -3.58 -5.00 14.65
CA ALA A 85 -2.54 -5.58 13.79
C ALA A 85 -2.88 -5.36 12.32
N ILE A 86 -1.87 -5.00 11.53
CA ILE A 86 -1.94 -4.90 10.06
C ILE A 86 -1.13 -6.06 9.47
N PHE A 87 -1.77 -6.86 8.62
CA PHE A 87 -1.16 -8.02 7.99
C PHE A 87 -0.97 -7.82 6.49
N PHE A 88 0.05 -8.45 5.90
CA PHE A 88 0.23 -8.48 4.45
C PHE A 88 0.06 -9.92 3.95
N GLU A 89 -0.87 -10.10 3.02
CA GLU A 89 -1.21 -11.38 2.41
C GLU A 89 -0.58 -11.46 1.00
N PRO A 90 0.54 -12.18 0.83
CA PRO A 90 1.25 -12.24 -0.44
C PRO A 90 0.45 -12.89 -1.59
N ARG A 91 -0.59 -13.68 -1.27
CA ARG A 91 -1.47 -14.35 -2.24
C ARG A 91 -2.63 -13.46 -2.69
N ALA A 92 -2.91 -12.36 -2.01
CA ALA A 92 -3.91 -11.38 -2.43
C ALA A 92 -3.29 -10.52 -3.54
N LEU A 93 -3.58 -10.84 -4.80
CA LEU A 93 -2.98 -10.20 -5.96
C LEU A 93 -3.87 -9.08 -6.52
N CYS A 94 -3.29 -7.92 -6.81
CA CYS A 94 -3.94 -6.86 -7.56
C CYS A 94 -3.12 -6.53 -8.81
N TRP A 95 -3.76 -6.43 -9.97
CA TRP A 95 -3.08 -6.09 -11.22
C TRP A 95 -3.22 -4.60 -11.52
N ILE A 96 -2.10 -3.88 -11.54
CA ILE A 96 -2.09 -2.47 -11.91
C ILE A 96 -1.71 -2.33 -13.38
N LEU A 97 -2.47 -1.49 -14.08
CA LEU A 97 -2.12 -0.98 -15.40
C LEU A 97 -1.36 0.33 -15.23
N MET A 98 -0.11 0.37 -15.69
CA MET A 98 0.71 1.59 -15.69
C MET A 98 0.70 2.24 -17.07
N PRO A 99 0.73 3.58 -17.14
CA PRO A 99 0.85 4.28 -18.41
C PRO A 99 2.23 4.01 -19.03
N GLU A 100 2.26 3.54 -20.28
CA GLU A 100 3.50 3.22 -20.98
C GLU A 100 4.24 4.45 -21.53
N THR A 101 3.66 5.65 -21.40
CA THR A 101 4.17 6.90 -22.01
C THR A 101 4.77 7.85 -20.96
N LEU A 102 5.91 8.46 -21.28
CA LEU A 102 6.59 9.49 -20.46
C LEU A 102 5.64 10.64 -20.06
N LYS A 103 4.78 11.07 -20.99
CA LYS A 103 3.80 12.14 -20.76
C LYS A 103 2.72 11.73 -19.75
N GLY A 104 2.29 10.47 -19.79
CA GLY A 104 1.36 9.89 -18.80
C GLY A 104 2.00 9.78 -17.41
N LEU A 105 3.25 9.34 -17.35
CA LEU A 105 4.04 9.25 -16.12
C LEU A 105 4.21 10.62 -15.44
N TRP A 106 4.56 11.64 -16.23
CA TRP A 106 4.77 13.00 -15.77
C TRP A 106 3.49 13.60 -15.17
N LYS A 107 2.35 13.39 -15.84
CA LYS A 107 1.03 13.85 -15.37
C LYS A 107 0.56 13.11 -14.11
N GLN A 108 0.98 11.85 -13.93
CA GLN A 108 0.68 11.05 -12.76
C GLN A 108 1.52 11.45 -11.53
N ARG A 109 2.80 11.84 -11.72
CA ARG A 109 3.68 12.28 -10.61
C ARG A 109 3.47 13.72 -10.16
N LEU A 110 2.81 14.54 -10.97
CA LEU A 110 2.47 15.94 -10.66
C LEU A 110 1.14 16.13 -9.93
N ARG A 111 0.44 15.03 -9.61
CA ARG A 111 -0.85 15.05 -8.91
C ARG A 111 -0.64 14.65 -7.46
#